data_AF-A0A8T7BKT1-F1
#
_entry.id   AF-A0A8T7BKT1-F1
#
_cell.length_a   1.000
_cell.length_b   1.000
_cell.length_c   1.000
_cell.angle_alpha   90.00
_cell.angle_beta   90.00
_cell.angle_gamma   90.00
#
_symmetry.space_group_name_H-M   'P 1'
#
loop_
_entity.id
_entity.type
_entity.pdbx_description
1 polymer ?
#
loop_
_entity_poly.entity_id
_entity_poly.type
_entity_poly.pdbx_seq_one_letter_code
_entity_poly.pdbx_strand_id
1 'polypeptide(L)'
;TIALIGGVGGTVTVLSYGYWIREEGRNKSDDLNTCQIDLAVGYFMTALFGLAMVIIGSNVTIQGGGAGLLVNLSNQLGQELGPMGKWLFLIGAFGAVFSSLLGVWQSIPYIFTDTWLMATTPTEAIADRDHTFKVDTTSPIYRRYLMIIAFVPMLGLFTSFQQAQKFYAVAGAFFFPLLAIGLLLLNGRGKWVGENYKYGPAAIICLVAILLFFAWAGMANIMKLLA
;
A
#
# COMPACT_ATOMS: atom_id res chain seq x y z
N THR A 1 -8.56 17.33 -5.57
CA THR A 1 -7.61 17.49 -4.44
C THR A 1 -7.65 16.33 -3.45
N ILE A 2 -8.82 15.80 -3.04
CA ILE A 2 -8.89 14.67 -2.08
C ILE A 2 -8.61 13.29 -2.69
N ALA A 3 -8.77 13.11 -4.02
CA ALA A 3 -8.37 11.89 -4.72
C ALA A 3 -6.86 11.56 -4.60
N LEU A 4 -6.02 12.57 -4.32
CA LEU A 4 -4.59 12.40 -4.05
C LEU A 4 -4.32 11.79 -2.67
N ILE A 5 -5.25 11.95 -1.72
CA ILE A 5 -5.08 11.53 -0.33
C ILE A 5 -5.49 10.06 -0.14
N GLY A 6 -6.50 9.58 -0.88
CA GLY A 6 -6.84 8.15 -0.93
C GLY A 6 -5.87 7.30 -1.77
N GLY A 7 -4.94 7.96 -2.48
CA GLY A 7 -3.93 7.33 -3.34
C GLY A 7 -2.76 6.69 -2.60
N VAL A 8 -2.53 7.08 -1.34
CA VAL A 8 -1.42 6.59 -0.52
C VAL A 8 -1.80 5.24 0.09
N GLY A 9 -1.63 4.19 -0.72
CA GLY A 9 -1.92 2.79 -0.42
C GLY A 9 -0.98 2.20 0.64
N GLY A 10 -1.05 2.70 1.87
CA GLY A 10 -0.28 2.15 2.99
C GLY A 10 -0.93 0.93 3.64
N THR A 11 -2.24 0.75 3.50
CA THR A 11 -3.01 -0.23 4.30
C THR A 11 -2.66 -1.68 3.95
N VAL A 12 -2.78 -2.03 2.68
CA VAL A 12 -2.44 -3.38 2.21
C VAL A 12 -0.93 -3.60 2.23
N THR A 13 -0.15 -2.58 1.89
CA THR A 13 1.33 -2.63 1.92
C THR A 13 1.87 -2.89 3.34
N VAL A 14 1.25 -2.33 4.38
CA VAL A 14 1.61 -2.59 5.77
C VAL A 14 1.31 -4.04 6.16
N LEU A 15 0.18 -4.60 5.70
CA LEU A 15 -0.11 -6.02 5.90
C LEU A 15 0.90 -6.91 5.16
N SER A 16 1.22 -6.56 3.91
CA SER A 16 2.23 -7.24 3.10
C SER A 16 3.60 -7.24 3.75
N TYR A 17 4.01 -6.12 4.36
CA TYR A 17 5.28 -6.01 5.08
C TYR A 17 5.40 -7.03 6.21
N GLY A 18 4.29 -7.34 6.89
CA GLY A 18 4.24 -8.36 7.94
C GLY A 18 4.63 -9.77 7.45
N TYR A 19 4.38 -10.10 6.18
CA TYR A 19 4.81 -11.37 5.58
C TYR A 19 6.30 -11.33 5.24
N TRP A 20 6.79 -10.24 4.67
CA TRP A 20 8.20 -10.11 4.28
C TRP A 20 9.16 -10.16 5.49
N ILE A 21 8.81 -9.50 6.61
CA ILE A 21 9.63 -9.59 7.83
C ILE A 21 9.71 -11.03 8.35
N ARG A 22 8.61 -11.79 8.25
CA ARG A 22 8.55 -13.19 8.69
C ARG A 22 9.36 -14.11 7.76
N GLU A 23 9.32 -13.86 6.46
CA GLU A 23 10.15 -14.56 5.48
C GLU A 23 11.64 -14.37 5.76
N GLU A 24 12.03 -13.14 6.14
CA GLU A 24 13.40 -12.77 6.53
C GLU A 24 13.79 -13.28 7.93
N GLY A 25 12.87 -13.97 8.63
CA GLY A 25 13.12 -14.54 9.96
C GLY A 25 13.11 -13.52 11.10
N ARG A 26 12.66 -12.28 10.84
CA ARG A 26 12.56 -11.19 11.81
C ARG A 26 11.29 -11.32 12.66
N ASN A 27 11.30 -12.28 13.58
CA ASN A 27 10.14 -12.66 14.40
C ASN A 27 10.33 -12.38 15.90
N LYS A 28 11.44 -11.74 16.30
CA LYS A 28 11.76 -11.45 17.70
C LYS A 28 11.55 -9.97 18.01
N SER A 29 11.37 -9.68 19.30
CA SER A 29 11.32 -8.30 19.81
C SER A 29 12.54 -7.47 19.42
N ASP A 30 13.71 -8.10 19.33
CA ASP A 30 14.97 -7.42 19.06
C ASP A 30 15.03 -6.91 17.60
N ASP A 31 14.26 -7.51 16.70
CA ASP A 31 14.17 -7.13 15.29
C ASP A 31 13.31 -5.87 15.07
N LEU A 32 12.57 -5.43 16.09
CA LEU A 32 11.63 -4.30 15.97
C LEU A 32 12.34 -3.00 15.62
N ASN A 33 13.51 -2.73 16.19
CA ASN A 33 14.27 -1.51 15.89
C ASN A 33 14.70 -1.52 14.41
N THR A 34 15.20 -2.65 13.91
CA THR A 34 15.55 -2.80 12.50
C THR A 34 14.36 -2.58 11.58
N CYS A 35 13.19 -3.13 11.91
CA CYS A 35 11.96 -2.93 11.15
C CYS A 35 11.48 -1.47 11.19
N GLN A 36 11.64 -0.77 12.32
CA GLN A 36 11.31 0.65 12.44
C GLN A 36 12.23 1.53 11.59
N ILE A 37 13.52 1.25 11.56
CA ILE A 37 14.48 1.97 10.70
C ILE A 37 14.15 1.73 9.22
N ASP A 38 13.89 0.48 8.85
CA ASP A 38 13.52 0.09 7.48
C ASP A 38 12.26 0.84 7.00
N LEU A 39 11.20 0.82 7.82
CA LEU A 39 9.97 1.58 7.55
C LEU A 39 10.24 3.09 7.51
N ALA A 40 11.03 3.64 8.43
CA ALA A 40 11.35 5.07 8.46
C ALA A 40 12.07 5.51 7.17
N VAL A 41 13.06 4.74 6.71
CA VAL A 41 13.77 5.00 5.45
C VAL A 41 12.81 4.90 4.27
N GLY A 42 11.98 3.86 4.22
CA GLY A 42 10.99 3.66 3.14
C GLY A 42 9.99 4.82 3.04
N TYR A 43 9.39 5.23 4.17
CA TYR A 43 8.47 6.35 4.21
C TYR A 43 9.15 7.69 3.92
N PHE A 44 10.39 7.89 4.38
CA PHE A 44 11.17 9.08 4.05
C PHE A 44 11.44 9.18 2.54
N MET A 45 11.89 8.09 1.91
CA MET A 45 12.12 8.05 0.46
C MET A 45 10.82 8.27 -0.33
N THR A 46 9.71 7.71 0.15
CA THR A 46 8.38 7.94 -0.45
C THR A 46 7.97 9.40 -0.37
N ALA A 47 8.17 10.05 0.77
CA ALA A 47 7.87 11.47 0.96
C ALA A 47 8.76 12.36 0.08
N LEU A 48 10.06 12.06 0.02
CA LEU A 48 11.02 12.76 -0.83
C LEU A 48 10.65 12.65 -2.32
N PHE A 49 10.33 11.45 -2.78
CA PHE A 49 9.88 11.22 -4.15
C PHE A 49 8.56 11.93 -4.45
N GLY A 50 7.59 11.86 -3.54
CA GLY A 50 6.32 12.58 -3.67
C GLY A 50 6.51 14.10 -3.77
N LEU A 51 7.39 14.67 -2.94
CA LEU A 51 7.73 16.10 -2.99
C LEU A 51 8.38 16.48 -4.32
N ALA A 52 9.35 15.68 -4.79
CA ALA A 52 9.99 15.89 -6.09
C ALA A 52 8.96 15.85 -7.23
N MET A 53 8.04 14.89 -7.21
CA MET A 53 6.97 14.78 -8.21
C MET A 53 6.00 15.96 -8.19
N VAL A 54 5.70 16.54 -7.02
CA VAL A 54 4.88 17.75 -6.91
C VAL A 54 5.60 18.95 -7.54
N ILE A 55 6.90 19.13 -7.26
CA ILE A 55 7.71 20.22 -7.82
C ILE A 55 7.81 20.10 -9.34
N ILE A 56 8.01 18.88 -9.86
CA ILE A 56 8.04 18.63 -11.30
C ILE A 56 6.66 18.89 -11.92
N GLY A 57 5.60 18.36 -11.30
CA GLY A 57 4.24 18.44 -11.80
C GLY A 57 3.64 19.85 -11.80
N SER A 58 4.12 20.77 -10.96
CA SER A 58 3.61 22.15 -10.91
C SER A 58 3.92 22.99 -12.15
N ASN A 59 4.89 22.56 -12.98
CA ASN A 59 5.31 23.27 -14.19
C ASN A 59 4.80 22.62 -15.49
N VAL A 60 3.96 21.59 -15.37
CA VAL A 60 3.53 20.74 -16.51
C VAL A 60 2.02 20.83 -16.65
N THR A 61 1.52 21.30 -17.79
CA THR A 61 0.09 21.18 -18.12
C THR A 61 -0.19 19.76 -18.59
N ILE A 62 -0.66 18.93 -17.66
CA ILE A 62 -0.91 17.52 -17.92
C ILE A 62 -2.14 17.35 -18.83
N GLN A 63 -1.90 17.01 -20.10
CA GLN A 63 -2.90 16.42 -20.99
C GLN A 63 -2.63 14.92 -21.15
N GLY A 64 -3.55 14.09 -20.68
CA GLY A 64 -3.47 12.62 -20.75
C GLY A 64 -3.19 11.92 -19.41
N GLY A 65 -3.19 10.58 -19.43
CA GLY A 65 -2.95 9.72 -18.27
C GLY A 65 -2.17 8.45 -18.63
N GLY A 66 -1.78 7.66 -17.63
CA GLY A 66 -1.01 6.43 -17.83
C GLY A 66 0.41 6.67 -18.39
N ALA A 67 0.86 5.82 -19.31
CA ALA A 67 2.23 5.87 -19.86
C ALA A 67 2.52 7.18 -20.62
N GLY A 68 1.52 7.77 -21.27
CA GLY A 68 1.68 9.05 -21.98
C GLY A 68 2.08 10.20 -21.05
N LEU A 69 1.61 10.18 -19.80
CA LEU A 69 1.99 11.15 -18.78
C LEU A 69 3.49 11.06 -18.45
N LEU A 70 4.01 9.85 -18.25
CA LEU A 70 5.43 9.62 -17.97
C LEU A 70 6.31 10.08 -19.14
N VAL A 71 5.89 9.79 -20.38
CA VAL A 71 6.63 10.21 -21.57
C VAL A 71 6.65 11.74 -21.69
N ASN A 72 5.50 12.40 -21.50
CA ASN A 72 5.41 13.86 -21.56
C ASN A 72 6.28 14.53 -20.49
N LEU A 73 6.21 14.05 -19.25
CA LEU A 73 7.08 14.52 -18.17
C LEU A 73 8.55 14.33 -18.51
N SER A 74 8.93 13.16 -19.02
CA SER A 74 10.32 12.86 -19.39
C SER A 74 10.86 13.78 -20.49
N ASN A 75 10.02 14.15 -21.46
CA ASN A 75 10.40 15.07 -22.53
C ASN A 75 10.63 16.48 -21.98
N GLN A 76 9.79 16.93 -21.06
CA GLN A 76 9.91 18.25 -20.45
C GLN A 76 11.13 18.32 -19.53
N LEU A 77 11.38 17.30 -18.70
CA LEU A 77 12.65 17.18 -17.96
C LEU A 77 13.86 17.14 -18.89
N GLY A 78 13.72 16.49 -20.04
CA GLY A 78 14.78 16.42 -21.04
C GLY A 78 15.13 17.77 -21.69
N GLN A 79 14.18 18.71 -21.76
CA GLN A 79 14.44 20.07 -22.24
C GLN A 79 15.27 20.88 -21.24
N GLU A 80 15.00 20.73 -19.94
CA GLU A 80 15.67 21.48 -18.87
C GLU A 80 17.00 20.84 -18.41
N LEU A 81 17.04 19.52 -18.29
CA LEU A 81 18.18 18.76 -17.75
C LEU A 81 19.00 18.03 -18.84
N GLY A 82 18.58 18.15 -20.10
CA GLY A 82 19.20 17.47 -21.24
C GLY A 82 18.84 15.97 -21.37
N PRO A 83 19.39 15.28 -22.38
CA PRO A 83 19.04 13.90 -22.71
C PRO A 83 19.26 12.90 -21.57
N MET A 84 20.28 13.14 -20.74
CA MET A 84 20.59 12.28 -19.59
C MET A 84 19.50 12.33 -18.53
N GLY A 85 18.98 13.52 -18.23
CA GLY A 85 17.88 13.70 -17.27
C GLY A 85 16.60 12.97 -17.69
N LYS A 86 16.29 12.98 -19.00
CA LYS A 86 15.17 12.22 -19.56
C LYS A 86 15.32 10.70 -19.32
N TRP A 87 16.49 10.14 -19.63
CA TRP A 87 16.72 8.69 -19.48
C TRP A 87 16.75 8.26 -18.01
N LEU A 88 17.39 9.05 -17.13
CA LEU A 88 17.38 8.80 -15.69
C LEU A 88 15.95 8.79 -15.15
N PHE A 89 15.11 9.75 -15.56
CA PHE A 89 13.70 9.78 -15.18
C PHE A 89 12.94 8.56 -15.69
N LEU A 90 13.09 8.18 -16.96
CA LEU A 90 12.38 7.04 -17.54
C LEU A 90 12.77 5.71 -16.89
N ILE A 91 14.06 5.48 -16.65
CA ILE A 91 14.56 4.27 -15.98
C ILE A 91 14.04 4.24 -14.54
N GLY A 92 14.09 5.37 -13.82
CA GLY A 92 13.56 5.48 -12.46
C GLY A 92 12.05 5.23 -12.41
N ALA A 93 11.29 5.85 -13.30
CA ALA A 93 9.85 5.65 -13.41
C ALA A 93 9.48 4.20 -13.74
N PHE A 94 10.21 3.57 -14.67
CA PHE A 94 10.06 2.15 -14.98
C PHE A 94 10.32 1.29 -13.75
N GLY A 95 11.44 1.50 -13.05
CA GLY A 95 11.79 0.77 -11.84
C GLY A 95 10.73 0.92 -10.74
N ALA A 96 10.22 2.13 -10.53
CA ALA A 96 9.17 2.40 -9.55
C ALA A 96 7.85 1.68 -9.88
N VAL A 97 7.38 1.77 -11.13
CA VAL A 97 6.14 1.09 -11.57
C VAL A 97 6.31 -0.42 -11.53
N PHE A 98 7.41 -0.94 -12.05
CA PHE A 98 7.69 -2.38 -12.11
C PHE A 98 7.80 -2.99 -10.71
N SER A 99 8.55 -2.35 -9.81
CA SER A 99 8.67 -2.79 -8.41
C SER A 99 7.32 -2.78 -7.68
N SER A 100 6.51 -1.73 -7.89
CA SER A 100 5.16 -1.64 -7.31
C SER A 100 4.26 -2.78 -7.77
N LEU A 101 4.29 -3.14 -9.06
CA LEU A 101 3.53 -4.27 -9.61
C LEU A 101 3.99 -5.60 -9.00
N LEU A 102 5.30 -5.84 -8.92
CA LEU A 102 5.84 -7.06 -8.31
C LEU A 102 5.46 -7.18 -6.83
N GLY A 103 5.51 -6.08 -6.07
CA GLY A 103 5.13 -6.08 -4.66
C GLY A 103 3.69 -6.53 -4.42
N VAL A 104 2.75 -6.04 -5.23
CA VAL A 104 1.33 -6.48 -5.19
C VAL A 104 1.22 -7.93 -5.66
N TRP A 105 1.90 -8.29 -6.74
CA TRP A 105 1.83 -9.63 -7.32
C TRP A 105 2.30 -10.71 -6.35
N GLN A 106 3.29 -10.42 -5.51
CA GLN A 106 3.76 -11.35 -4.49
C GLN A 106 2.88 -11.35 -3.23
N SER A 107 2.51 -10.16 -2.73
CA SER A 107 1.98 -10.02 -1.37
C SER A 107 0.48 -10.25 -1.21
N ILE A 108 -0.36 -9.87 -2.17
CA ILE A 108 -1.81 -10.10 -2.08
C ILE A 108 -2.15 -11.60 -2.06
N PRO A 109 -1.51 -12.44 -2.89
CA PRO A 109 -1.73 -13.89 -2.82
C PRO A 109 -1.30 -14.50 -1.48
N TYR A 110 -0.31 -13.93 -0.77
CA TYR A 110 0.01 -14.35 0.60
C TYR A 110 -1.17 -14.14 1.54
N ILE A 111 -1.69 -12.92 1.58
CA ILE A 111 -2.83 -12.54 2.42
C ILE A 111 -4.04 -13.42 2.09
N PHE A 112 -4.33 -13.63 0.81
CA PHE A 112 -5.44 -14.46 0.38
C PHE A 112 -5.27 -15.92 0.81
N THR A 113 -4.09 -16.50 0.58
CA THR A 113 -3.82 -17.91 0.92
C THR A 113 -3.91 -18.14 2.42
N ASP A 114 -3.37 -17.23 3.22
CA ASP A 114 -3.43 -17.32 4.69
C ASP A 114 -4.86 -17.18 5.20
N THR A 115 -5.62 -16.19 4.70
CA THR A 115 -7.03 -15.98 5.08
C THR A 115 -7.90 -17.16 4.68
N TRP A 116 -7.70 -17.70 3.48
CA TRP A 116 -8.40 -18.89 3.01
C TRP A 116 -8.14 -20.07 3.94
N LEU A 117 -6.87 -20.29 4.26
CA LEU A 117 -6.45 -21.39 5.12
C LEU A 117 -6.99 -21.24 6.55
N MET A 118 -7.04 -20.02 7.10
CA MET A 118 -7.68 -19.73 8.38
C MET A 118 -9.19 -20.01 8.36
N ALA A 119 -9.87 -19.74 7.23
CA ALA A 119 -11.29 -19.99 7.10
C ALA A 119 -11.65 -21.47 6.91
N THR A 120 -10.75 -22.26 6.29
CA THR A 120 -11.02 -23.67 5.98
C THR A 120 -10.40 -24.67 6.95
N THR A 121 -9.47 -24.26 7.81
CA THR A 121 -8.78 -25.15 8.75
C THR A 121 -9.44 -25.08 10.13
N PRO A 122 -9.70 -26.22 10.80
CA PRO A 122 -10.17 -26.23 12.18
C PRO A 122 -9.24 -25.47 13.11
N THR A 123 -9.79 -24.71 14.06
CA THR A 123 -9.04 -23.82 14.96
C THR A 123 -7.95 -24.53 15.75
N GLU A 124 -8.16 -25.79 16.13
CA GLU A 124 -7.19 -26.62 16.85
C GLU A 124 -5.91 -26.87 16.03
N ALA A 125 -6.04 -27.08 14.72
CA ALA A 125 -4.91 -27.25 13.80
C ALA A 125 -4.24 -25.91 13.41
N ILE A 126 -4.87 -24.78 13.73
CA ILE A 126 -4.26 -23.44 13.60
C ILE A 126 -3.47 -23.09 14.87
N ALA A 127 -3.95 -23.48 16.05
CA ALA A 127 -3.29 -23.22 17.32
C ALA A 127 -1.92 -23.92 17.45
N ASP A 128 -1.75 -25.05 16.76
CA ASP A 128 -0.48 -25.79 16.69
C ASP A 128 0.49 -25.24 15.63
N ARG A 129 0.13 -24.16 14.93
CA ARG A 129 1.03 -23.51 13.99
C ARG A 129 2.06 -22.68 14.73
N ASP A 130 3.31 -23.05 14.53
CA ASP A 130 4.45 -22.23 14.93
C ASP A 130 4.32 -20.81 14.37
N HIS A 131 4.74 -19.82 15.15
CA HIS A 131 4.76 -18.39 14.81
C HIS A 131 5.65 -18.07 13.59
N THR A 132 6.34 -19.07 13.05
CA THR A 132 7.17 -19.06 11.85
C THR A 132 6.41 -19.37 10.56
N PHE A 133 5.09 -19.56 10.59
CA PHE A 133 4.28 -19.90 9.42
C PHE A 133 4.60 -19.02 8.19
N LYS A 134 5.26 -19.63 7.20
CA LYS A 134 5.51 -19.05 5.87
C LYS A 134 4.45 -19.56 4.90
N VAL A 135 3.88 -18.66 4.10
CA VAL A 135 2.90 -19.05 3.09
C VAL A 135 3.59 -19.89 2.02
N ASP A 136 3.06 -21.09 1.77
CA ASP A 136 3.57 -21.95 0.72
C ASP A 136 3.19 -21.40 -0.68
N THR A 137 4.18 -20.86 -1.39
CA THR A 137 4.06 -20.34 -2.76
C THR A 137 3.83 -21.44 -3.81
N THR A 138 4.06 -22.70 -3.45
CA THR A 138 3.80 -23.84 -4.34
C THR A 138 2.36 -24.34 -4.26
N SER A 139 1.61 -23.91 -3.23
CA SER A 139 0.21 -24.26 -3.02
C SER A 139 -0.66 -23.94 -4.24
N PRO A 140 -1.60 -24.84 -4.60
CA PRO A 140 -2.53 -24.59 -5.71
C PRO A 140 -3.42 -23.37 -5.46
N ILE A 141 -3.71 -23.02 -4.20
CA ILE A 141 -4.52 -21.85 -3.85
C ILE A 141 -3.77 -20.56 -4.21
N TYR A 142 -2.51 -20.47 -3.78
CA TYR A 142 -1.62 -19.35 -4.08
C TYR A 142 -1.47 -19.16 -5.61
N ARG A 143 -1.16 -20.24 -6.34
CA ARG A 143 -0.97 -20.19 -7.80
C ARG A 143 -2.25 -19.86 -8.57
N ARG A 144 -3.40 -20.37 -8.13
CA ARG A 144 -4.70 -19.99 -8.73
C ARG A 144 -4.99 -18.51 -8.51
N TYR A 145 -4.75 -18.01 -7.31
CA TYR A 145 -4.95 -16.59 -7.03
C TYR A 145 -3.97 -15.70 -7.81
N LEU A 146 -2.72 -16.11 -7.99
CA LEU A 146 -1.76 -15.45 -8.89
C LEU A 146 -2.31 -15.32 -10.32
N MET A 147 -2.93 -16.37 -10.87
CA MET A 147 -3.56 -16.30 -12.19
C MET A 147 -4.75 -15.34 -12.19
N ILE A 148 -5.58 -15.36 -11.14
CA ILE A 148 -6.72 -14.44 -11.02
C ILE A 148 -6.24 -12.99 -11.06
N ILE A 149 -5.24 -12.62 -10.27
CA ILE A 149 -4.74 -11.24 -10.25
C ILE A 149 -3.93 -10.86 -11.51
N ALA A 150 -3.49 -11.85 -12.30
CA ALA A 150 -2.91 -11.59 -13.62
C ALA A 150 -3.99 -11.30 -14.67
N PHE A 151 -5.06 -12.09 -14.72
CA PHE A 151 -6.04 -12.03 -15.80
C PHE A 151 -7.26 -11.16 -15.51
N VAL A 152 -7.78 -11.14 -14.28
CA VAL A 152 -8.99 -10.37 -13.96
C VAL A 152 -8.80 -8.87 -14.17
N PRO A 153 -7.68 -8.24 -13.76
CA PRO A 153 -7.47 -6.82 -14.03
C PRO A 153 -7.42 -6.48 -15.53
N MET A 154 -7.10 -7.44 -16.40
CA MET A 154 -7.10 -7.22 -17.86
C MET A 154 -8.50 -6.90 -18.39
N LEU A 155 -9.57 -7.40 -17.75
CA LEU A 155 -10.94 -7.05 -18.09
C LEU A 155 -11.20 -5.54 -17.91
N GLY A 156 -10.46 -4.90 -17.01
CA GLY A 156 -10.52 -3.47 -16.75
C GLY A 156 -9.77 -2.60 -17.76
N LEU A 157 -9.06 -3.16 -18.76
CA LEU A 157 -8.31 -2.40 -19.76
C LEU A 157 -9.21 -1.51 -20.65
N PHE A 158 -10.49 -1.86 -20.79
CA PHE A 158 -11.47 -1.07 -21.53
C PHE A 158 -12.04 0.10 -20.72
N THR A 159 -11.70 0.18 -19.42
CA THR A 159 -12.14 1.24 -18.52
C THR A 159 -11.21 2.44 -18.64
N SER A 160 -11.75 3.66 -18.59
CA SER A 160 -10.91 4.86 -18.64
C SER A 160 -10.01 4.95 -17.41
N PHE A 161 -8.80 5.51 -17.57
CA PHE A 161 -7.86 5.71 -16.46
C PHE A 161 -8.50 6.45 -15.28
N GLN A 162 -9.33 7.47 -15.56
CA GLN A 162 -10.05 8.21 -14.54
C GLN A 162 -11.06 7.33 -13.78
N GLN A 163 -11.80 6.45 -14.47
CA GLN A 163 -12.73 5.53 -13.82
C GLN A 163 -12.00 4.49 -12.96
N ALA A 164 -10.89 3.95 -13.45
CA ALA A 164 -10.04 3.03 -12.68
C ALA A 164 -9.49 3.71 -11.41
N GLN A 165 -9.01 4.95 -11.53
CA GLN A 165 -8.56 5.75 -10.38
C GLN A 165 -9.69 6.05 -9.39
N LYS A 166 -10.90 6.36 -9.87
CA LYS A 166 -12.08 6.55 -9.01
C LYS A 166 -12.42 5.28 -8.24
N PHE A 167 -12.45 4.13 -8.91
CA PHE A 167 -12.72 2.84 -8.26
C PHE A 167 -11.69 2.53 -7.18
N TYR A 168 -10.41 2.71 -7.49
CA TYR A 168 -9.31 2.56 -6.53
C TYR A 168 -9.47 3.50 -5.32
N ALA A 169 -9.78 4.78 -5.56
CA ALA A 169 -9.97 5.76 -4.49
C ALA A 169 -11.17 5.41 -3.58
N VAL A 170 -12.28 4.94 -4.17
CA VAL A 170 -13.45 4.49 -3.41
C VAL A 170 -13.11 3.26 -2.58
N ALA A 171 -12.49 2.24 -3.17
CA ALA A 171 -12.07 1.03 -2.46
C ALA A 171 -11.13 1.36 -1.29
N GLY A 172 -10.14 2.24 -1.51
CA GLY A 172 -9.22 2.71 -0.47
C GLY A 172 -9.94 3.45 0.66
N ALA A 173 -10.92 4.30 0.33
CA ALA A 173 -11.71 5.05 1.32
C ALA A 173 -12.54 4.14 2.25
N PHE A 174 -13.03 2.99 1.75
CA PHE A 174 -13.72 2.01 2.58
C PHE A 174 -12.76 1.16 3.41
N PHE A 175 -11.60 0.79 2.85
CA PHE A 175 -10.65 -0.10 3.52
C PHE A 175 -9.85 0.60 4.63
N PHE A 176 -9.55 1.89 4.46
CA PHE A 176 -8.70 2.64 5.39
C PHE A 176 -9.26 2.73 6.82
N PRO A 177 -10.55 3.08 7.06
CA PRO A 177 -11.11 3.12 8.40
C PRO A 177 -11.08 1.76 9.09
N LEU A 178 -11.41 0.69 8.35
CA LEU A 178 -11.40 -0.67 8.89
C LEU A 178 -10.01 -1.06 9.39
N LEU A 179 -8.97 -0.80 8.59
CA LEU A 179 -7.60 -1.14 8.97
C LEU A 179 -7.10 -0.27 10.13
N ALA A 180 -7.40 1.03 10.12
CA ALA A 180 -6.98 1.93 11.18
C ALA A 180 -7.64 1.56 12.54
N ILE A 181 -8.93 1.20 12.53
CA ILE A 181 -9.61 0.67 13.73
C ILE A 181 -8.98 -0.66 14.14
N GLY A 182 -8.72 -1.57 13.20
CA GLY A 182 -8.06 -2.84 13.46
C GLY A 182 -6.70 -2.66 14.14
N LEU A 183 -5.83 -1.81 13.60
CA LEU A 183 -4.54 -1.50 14.19
C LEU A 183 -4.67 -0.84 15.56
N LEU A 184 -5.63 0.07 15.75
CA LEU A 184 -5.84 0.72 17.04
C LEU A 184 -6.30 -0.27 18.11
N LEU A 185 -7.17 -1.22 17.76
CA LEU A 185 -7.62 -2.28 18.66
C LEU A 185 -6.53 -3.30 18.95
N LEU A 186 -5.79 -3.73 17.92
CA LEU A 186 -4.73 -4.73 18.05
C LEU A 186 -3.55 -4.17 18.86
N ASN A 187 -3.01 -3.02 18.44
CA ASN A 187 -1.82 -2.41 19.04
C ASN A 187 -2.12 -1.57 20.29
N GLY A 188 -3.39 -1.27 20.59
CA GLY A 188 -3.80 -0.66 21.85
C GLY A 188 -3.86 -1.63 23.02
N ARG A 189 -3.86 -2.95 22.76
CA ARG A 189 -4.02 -3.99 23.78
C ARG A 189 -2.66 -4.60 24.16
N GLY A 190 -2.14 -4.22 25.33
CA GLY A 190 -0.90 -4.78 25.88
C GLY A 190 -0.93 -6.31 26.05
N LYS A 191 -2.11 -6.91 26.23
CA LYS A 191 -2.29 -8.37 26.26
C LYS A 191 -1.93 -9.08 24.94
N TRP A 192 -1.99 -8.39 23.81
CA TRP A 192 -1.80 -9.01 22.49
C TRP A 192 -0.41 -8.71 21.91
N VAL A 193 0.10 -7.50 22.14
CA VAL A 193 1.37 -7.03 21.56
C VAL A 193 2.49 -6.94 22.60
N GLY A 194 2.17 -7.09 23.90
CA GLY A 194 3.09 -6.89 25.01
C GLY A 194 3.04 -5.46 25.55
N GLU A 195 3.17 -5.31 26.87
CA GLU A 195 3.05 -4.00 27.55
C GLU A 195 4.11 -2.98 27.08
N ASN A 196 5.27 -3.44 26.63
CA ASN A 196 6.37 -2.59 26.14
C ASN A 196 6.21 -2.17 24.67
N TYR A 197 5.29 -2.78 23.92
CA TYR A 197 5.15 -2.59 22.47
C TYR A 197 3.77 -2.05 22.07
N LYS A 198 2.87 -1.85 23.04
CA LYS A 198 1.59 -1.16 22.80
C LYS A 198 1.83 0.29 22.37
N TYR A 199 0.87 0.85 21.63
CA TYR A 199 0.94 2.26 21.29
C TYR A 199 0.96 3.16 22.53
N GLY A 200 1.93 4.08 22.55
CA GLY A 200 1.92 5.19 23.49
C GLY A 200 0.74 6.14 23.22
N PRO A 201 0.33 6.95 24.22
CA PRO A 201 -0.82 7.85 24.09
C PRO A 201 -0.66 8.83 22.91
N ALA A 202 0.55 9.28 22.60
CA ALA A 202 0.82 10.15 21.45
C ALA A 202 0.48 9.47 20.10
N ALA A 203 0.84 8.20 19.93
CA ALA A 203 0.55 7.44 18.71
C ALA A 203 -0.96 7.22 18.55
N ILE A 204 -1.66 6.92 19.65
CA ILE A 204 -3.13 6.79 19.66
C ILE A 204 -3.80 8.11 19.28
N ILE A 205 -3.42 9.22 19.92
CA ILE A 205 -3.97 10.55 19.61
C ILE A 205 -3.73 10.91 18.14
N CYS A 206 -2.53 10.66 17.62
CA CYS A 206 -2.20 10.91 16.22
C CYS A 206 -3.08 10.08 15.27
N LEU A 207 -3.21 8.77 15.50
CA LEU A 207 -4.06 7.88 14.71
C LEU A 207 -5.53 8.30 14.76
N VAL A 208 -6.05 8.66 15.94
CA VAL A 208 -7.43 9.13 16.11
C VAL A 208 -7.64 10.45 15.37
N ALA A 209 -6.69 11.40 15.47
CA ALA A 209 -6.78 12.67 14.75
C ALA A 209 -6.79 12.45 13.23
N ILE A 210 -5.93 11.56 12.72
CA ILE A 210 -5.91 11.17 11.31
C ILE A 210 -7.25 10.56 10.91
N LEU A 211 -7.77 9.60 11.68
CA LEU A 211 -9.07 8.96 11.44
C LEU A 211 -10.21 9.98 11.38
N LEU A 212 -10.28 10.90 12.35
CA LEU A 212 -11.31 11.95 12.39
C LEU A 212 -11.20 12.90 11.20
N PHE A 213 -9.99 13.32 10.84
CA PHE A 213 -9.76 14.15 9.66
C PHE A 213 -10.25 13.48 8.38
N PHE A 214 -9.91 12.20 8.18
CA PHE A 214 -10.34 11.45 7.00
C PHE A 214 -11.84 11.17 6.98
N ALA A 215 -12.45 10.86 8.13
CA ALA A 215 -13.89 10.68 8.25
C ALA A 215 -14.64 11.98 7.91
N TRP A 216 -14.18 13.11 8.44
CA TRP A 216 -14.73 14.43 8.13
C TRP A 216 -14.59 14.78 6.64
N ALA A 217 -13.39 14.59 6.07
CA ALA A 217 -13.13 14.87 4.66
C ALA A 217 -13.95 13.96 3.72
N GLY A 218 -14.13 12.68 4.09
CA GLY A 218 -14.97 11.74 3.36
C GLY A 218 -16.45 12.15 3.39
N MET A 219 -16.97 12.45 4.58
CA MET A 219 -18.38 12.83 4.77
C MET A 219 -18.73 14.14 4.05
N ALA A 220 -17.83 15.13 4.07
CA ALA A 220 -17.99 16.38 3.33
C ALA A 220 -18.13 16.17 1.81
N ASN A 221 -17.49 15.14 1.24
CA ASN A 221 -17.64 14.81 -0.19
C ASN A 221 -18.94 14.06 -0.49
N ILE A 222 -19.36 13.14 0.39
CA ILE A 222 -20.62 12.40 0.22
C ILE A 222 -21.80 13.38 0.26
N MET A 223 -21.81 14.34 1.19
CA MET A 223 -22.85 15.36 1.26
C MET A 223 -22.90 16.25 0.01
N LYS A 224 -21.75 16.56 -0.61
CA LYS A 224 -21.69 17.28 -1.90
C LYS A 224 -22.15 16.45 -3.09
N LEU A 225 -22.15 15.12 -2.99
CA LEU A 225 -22.62 14.23 -4.05
C LEU A 225 -24.13 13.99 -3.97
N LEU A 226 -24.74 14.22 -2.79
CA LEU A 226 -26.15 13.99 -2.50
C LEU A 226 -27.01 15.27 -2.57
N ALA A 227 -26.38 16.45 -2.65
CA ALA A 227 -27.01 17.76 -2.83
C ALA A 227 -26.95 18.20 -4.31
#